data_AF-A0A168NZT4-F1
#
_entry.id   AF-A0A168NZT4-F1
#
_cell.length_a   1.000
_cell.length_b   1.000
_cell.length_c   1.000
_cell.angle_alpha   90.00
_cell.angle_beta   90.00
_cell.angle_gamma   90.00
#
_symmetry.space_group_name_H-M   'P 1'
#
loop_
_entity.id
_entity.type
_entity.pdbx_description
1 polymer ?
#
loop_
_entity_poly.entity_id
_entity_poly.type
_entity_poly.pdbx_seq_one_letter_code
_entity_poly.pdbx_strand_id
1 'polypeptide(L)'
;SAQGDAWQTLCVRVLPLFNGEGVQGAIEDLNELLRRCLSDAMTPKFYRDIEALLRDGMFTLNAKMFGVTDEKLLDRLVEQWSFFFTYALPYFEAV
;
A
#
# COMPACT_ATOMS: atom_id res chain seq x y z
N SER A 1 8.83 15.43 13.08
CA SER A 1 9.10 14.72 14.35
C SER A 1 9.54 13.32 14.00
N ALA A 2 10.31 12.64 14.86
CA ALA A 2 10.82 11.31 14.56
C ALA A 2 9.73 10.30 14.11
N GLN A 3 8.50 10.44 14.62
CA GLN A 3 7.33 9.65 14.19
C GLN A 3 6.88 9.96 12.75
N GLY A 4 6.88 11.24 12.35
CA GLY A 4 6.57 11.63 10.98
C GLY A 4 7.60 11.10 9.99
N ASP A 5 8.87 11.09 10.38
CA ASP A 5 9.97 10.58 9.55
C ASP A 5 9.86 9.05 9.39
N ALA A 6 9.47 8.34 10.46
CA ALA A 6 9.19 6.91 10.42
C ALA A 6 8.01 6.58 9.50
N TRP A 7 6.91 7.33 9.59
CA TRP A 7 5.73 7.14 8.74
C TRP A 7 6.05 7.36 7.26
N GLN A 8 6.76 8.43 6.92
CA GLN A 8 7.17 8.68 5.54
C GLN A 8 8.06 7.56 5.00
N THR A 9 8.98 7.05 5.82
CA THR A 9 9.83 5.91 5.45
C THR A 9 9.00 4.66 5.20
N LEU A 10 7.97 4.41 6.01
CA LEU A 10 7.06 3.28 5.81
C LEU A 10 6.32 3.40 4.48
N CYS A 11 5.73 4.56 4.19
CA CYS A 11 5.02 4.80 2.93
C CYS A 11 5.91 4.53 1.71
N VAL A 12 7.13 5.06 1.69
CA VAL A 12 8.09 4.86 0.58
C VAL A 12 8.39 3.38 0.35
N ARG A 13 8.46 2.57 1.43
CA ARG A 13 8.78 1.15 1.33
C ARG A 13 7.57 0.27 1.01
N VAL A 14 6.36 0.71 1.32
CA VAL A 14 5.12 -0.03 1.08
C VAL A 14 4.51 0.28 -0.29
N LEU A 15 4.58 1.53 -0.78
CA LEU A 15 3.97 1.93 -2.05
C LEU A 15 4.41 1.09 -3.28
N PRO A 16 5.68 0.65 -3.43
CA PRO A 16 6.10 -0.20 -4.55
C PRO A 16 5.33 -1.52 -4.66
N LEU A 17 4.73 -1.99 -3.56
CA LEU A 17 3.85 -3.16 -3.52
C LEU A 17 2.72 -3.05 -4.55
N PHE A 18 2.10 -1.88 -4.69
CA PHE A 18 0.98 -1.65 -5.61
C PHE A 18 1.43 -1.63 -7.07
N ASN A 19 2.73 -1.42 -7.32
CA ASN A 19 3.28 -1.58 -8.65
C ASN A 19 3.65 -3.03 -8.99
N GLY A 20 3.67 -3.93 -8.01
CA GLY A 20 4.10 -5.33 -8.17
C GLY A 20 5.59 -5.54 -7.91
N GLU A 21 6.27 -4.54 -7.34
CA GLU A 21 7.70 -4.62 -6.99
C GLU A 21 7.92 -5.25 -5.61
N GLY A 22 6.84 -5.49 -4.86
CA GLY A 22 6.89 -5.93 -3.47
C GLY A 22 7.19 -4.78 -2.50
N VAL A 23 7.25 -5.12 -1.22
CA VAL A 23 7.70 -4.16 -0.18
C VAL A 23 9.22 -4.06 -0.16
N GLN A 24 9.75 -2.91 0.22
CA GLN A 24 11.20 -2.70 0.34
C GLN A 24 11.70 -3.03 1.74
N GLY A 25 12.43 -4.14 1.86
CA GLY A 25 12.95 -4.66 3.13
C GLY A 25 12.16 -5.86 3.63
N ALA A 26 12.48 -6.33 4.83
CA ALA A 26 11.76 -7.42 5.46
C ALA A 26 10.45 -6.93 6.10
N ILE A 27 9.44 -7.80 6.16
CA ILE A 27 8.14 -7.49 6.79
C ILE A 27 8.33 -7.16 8.27
N GLU A 28 9.28 -7.80 8.94
CA GLU A 28 9.64 -7.57 10.34
C GLU A 28 10.15 -6.15 10.58
N ASP A 29 10.98 -5.63 9.66
CA ASP A 29 11.50 -4.27 9.74
C ASP A 29 10.39 -3.22 9.52
N LEU A 30 9.45 -3.51 8.62
CA LEU A 30 8.31 -2.64 8.35
C LEU A 30 7.33 -2.61 9.52
N ASN A 31 7.04 -3.76 10.12
CA ASN A 31 6.26 -3.87 11.35
C ASN A 31 6.89 -3.08 12.50
N GLU A 32 8.22 -3.17 12.65
CA GLU A 32 8.94 -2.42 13.67
C GLU A 32 8.90 -0.90 13.40
N LEU A 33 8.98 -0.50 12.13
CA LEU A 33 8.79 0.89 11.73
C LEU A 33 7.36 1.38 11.98
N LEU A 34 6.36 0.54 11.71
CA LEU A 34 4.95 0.83 11.99
C LEU A 34 4.74 1.06 13.49
N ARG A 35 5.27 0.19 14.36
CA ARG A 35 5.20 0.35 15.82
C ARG A 35 5.75 1.70 16.28
N ARG A 36 6.84 2.19 15.68
CA ARG A 36 7.41 3.51 16.00
C ARG A 36 6.52 4.68 15.56
N CYS A 37 5.65 4.47 14.57
CA CYS A 37 4.65 5.45 14.18
C CYS A 37 3.52 5.57 15.21
N LEU A 38 3.35 4.57 16.09
CA LEU A 38 2.30 4.53 17.09
C LEU A 38 2.78 5.19 18.38
N SER A 39 2.07 6.23 18.82
CA SER A 39 2.30 6.87 20.11
C SER A 39 1.42 6.23 21.18
N ASP A 40 1.75 5.01 21.63
CA ASP A 40 1.08 4.17 22.66
C ASP A 40 -0.43 3.87 22.47
N ALA A 41 -1.14 4.62 21.63
CA ALA A 41 -2.56 4.48 21.33
C ALA A 41 -2.82 4.71 19.83
N MET A 42 -3.72 3.90 19.27
CA MET A 42 -4.29 4.11 17.95
C MET A 42 -5.09 5.41 17.94
N THR A 43 -4.56 6.44 17.28
CA THR A 43 -5.28 7.71 17.12
C THR A 43 -6.15 7.69 15.87
N PRO A 44 -7.26 8.43 15.82
CA PRO A 44 -8.04 8.59 14.58
C PRO A 44 -7.22 9.14 13.41
N LYS A 45 -6.12 9.87 13.69
CA LYS A 45 -5.18 10.33 12.68
C LYS A 45 -4.48 9.14 12.01
N PHE A 46 -4.01 8.18 12.78
CA PHE A 46 -3.30 7.02 12.23
C PHE A 46 -4.19 6.20 11.29
N TYR A 47 -5.46 6.01 11.63
CA TYR A 47 -6.41 5.36 10.71
C TYR A 47 -6.52 6.10 9.36
N ARG A 48 -6.62 7.44 9.40
CA ARG A 48 -6.64 8.26 8.17
C ARG A 48 -5.34 8.19 7.39
N ASP A 49 -4.21 8.09 8.09
CA ASP A 49 -2.90 7.96 7.47
C ASP A 49 -2.79 6.60 6.73
N ILE A 50 -3.25 5.50 7.34
CA ILE A 50 -3.32 4.17 6.69
C ILE A 50 -4.29 4.19 5.50
N GLU A 51 -5.47 4.78 5.65
CA GLU A 51 -6.43 4.94 4.56
C GLU A 51 -5.84 5.78 3.40
N ALA A 52 -5.04 6.79 3.73
CA ALA A 52 -4.32 7.59 2.74
C ALA A 52 -3.26 6.78 1.99
N LEU A 53 -2.45 6.00 2.71
CA LEU A 53 -1.46 5.13 2.10
C LEU A 53 -2.12 4.10 1.16
N LEU A 54 -3.21 3.48 1.59
CA LEU A 54 -3.97 2.56 0.75
C LEU A 54 -4.52 3.26 -0.50
N ARG A 55 -5.11 4.45 -0.34
CA ARG A 55 -5.63 5.25 -1.46
C ARG A 55 -4.53 5.62 -2.46
N ASP A 56 -3.35 6.01 -1.99
CA ASP A 56 -2.21 6.34 -2.84
C ASP A 56 -1.72 5.12 -3.63
N GLY A 57 -1.70 3.94 -3.00
CA GLY A 57 -1.47 2.67 -3.66
C GLY A 57 -2.52 2.35 -4.72
N MET A 58 -3.80 2.54 -4.40
CA MET A 58 -4.92 2.31 -5.33
C MET A 58 -4.88 3.25 -6.55
N PHE A 59 -4.35 4.47 -6.44
CA PHE A 59 -4.12 5.32 -7.61
C PHE A 59 -3.13 4.70 -8.60
N THR A 60 -2.11 3.98 -8.12
CA THR A 60 -1.17 3.24 -8.97
C THR A 60 -1.89 2.13 -9.74
N LEU A 61 -2.77 1.37 -9.08
CA LEU A 61 -3.58 0.34 -9.73
C LEU A 61 -4.56 0.94 -10.75
N ASN A 62 -5.21 2.05 -10.41
CA ASN A 62 -6.11 2.74 -11.32
C ASN A 62 -5.37 3.27 -12.55
N ALA A 63 -4.15 3.78 -12.39
CA ALA A 63 -3.34 4.25 -13.51
C ALA A 63 -3.01 3.14 -14.52
N LYS A 64 -2.91 1.88 -14.07
CA LYS A 64 -2.71 0.70 -14.93
C LYS A 64 -3.93 0.35 -15.80
N MET A 65 -5.07 1.02 -15.59
CA MET A 65 -6.28 0.89 -16.40
C MET A 65 -6.36 1.95 -17.53
N PHE A 66 -5.55 3.00 -17.49
CA PHE A 66 -5.60 4.06 -18.50
C PHE A 66 -5.14 3.56 -19.87
N GLY A 67 -5.90 3.92 -20.91
CA GLY A 67 -5.59 3.53 -22.30
C GLY A 67 -5.97 2.09 -22.66
N VAL A 68 -6.59 1.34 -21.74
CA VAL A 68 -7.14 0.01 -22.04
C VAL A 68 -8.39 0.15 -22.91
N THR A 69 -8.42 -0.57 -24.02
CA THR A 69 -9.58 -0.61 -24.94
C THR A 69 -10.75 -1.36 -24.29
N ASP A 70 -11.98 -1.00 -24.65
CA ASP A 70 -13.20 -1.62 -24.11
C ASP A 70 -13.18 -3.16 -24.20
N GLU A 71 -12.68 -3.71 -25.31
CA GLU A 71 -12.56 -5.15 -25.56
C GLU A 71 -11.68 -5.88 -24.54
N LYS A 72 -10.71 -5.18 -23.93
CA LYS A 72 -9.75 -5.72 -22.96
C LYS A 72 -10.01 -5.24 -21.54
N LEU A 73 -11.01 -4.37 -21.34
CA LEU A 73 -11.24 -3.69 -20.08
C LEU A 73 -11.58 -4.68 -18.97
N LEU A 74 -12.45 -5.65 -19.25
CA LEU A 74 -12.85 -6.68 -18.28
C LEU A 74 -11.67 -7.57 -17.90
N ASP A 75 -10.89 -8.06 -18.87
CA ASP A 75 -9.73 -8.90 -18.62
C ASP A 75 -8.70 -8.17 -17.75
N ARG A 76 -8.42 -6.90 -18.08
CA ARG A 76 -7.48 -6.08 -17.32
C ARG A 76 -7.99 -5.80 -15.92
N LEU A 77 -9.29 -5.55 -15.75
CA LEU A 77 -9.92 -5.33 -14.46
C LEU A 77 -9.80 -6.57 -13.57
N VAL A 78 -10.10 -7.76 -14.10
CA VAL A 78 -9.95 -9.03 -13.38
C VAL A 78 -8.50 -9.26 -12.98
N GLU A 79 -7.55 -8.98 -13.87
CA GLU A 79 -6.11 -9.09 -13.58
C GLU A 79 -5.71 -8.17 -12.41
N GLN A 80 -6.13 -6.88 -12.44
CA GLN A 80 -5.77 -5.94 -11.38
C GLN A 80 -6.40 -6.31 -10.03
N TRP A 81 -7.67 -6.74 -10.01
CA TRP A 81 -8.30 -7.18 -8.75
C TRP A 81 -7.72 -8.48 -8.24
N SER A 82 -7.40 -9.43 -9.13
CA SER A 82 -6.72 -10.66 -8.75
C SER A 82 -5.38 -10.34 -8.10
N PHE A 83 -4.56 -9.51 -8.75
CA PHE A 83 -3.30 -9.02 -8.18
C PHE A 83 -3.50 -8.36 -6.81
N PHE A 84 -4.50 -7.48 -6.67
CA PHE A 84 -4.76 -6.81 -5.40
C PHE A 84 -5.10 -7.82 -4.29
N PHE A 85 -6.06 -8.71 -4.52
CA PHE A 85 -6.53 -9.63 -3.48
C PHE A 85 -5.57 -10.79 -3.18
N THR A 86 -4.75 -11.22 -4.15
CA THR A 86 -3.82 -12.35 -3.93
C THR A 86 -2.40 -11.93 -3.59
N TYR A 87 -2.04 -10.66 -3.77
CA TYR A 87 -0.68 -10.17 -3.55
C TYR A 87 -0.65 -8.86 -2.78
N ALA A 88 -1.19 -7.76 -3.31
CA ALA A 88 -1.00 -6.45 -2.66
C ALA A 88 -1.66 -6.38 -1.28
N LEU A 89 -2.92 -6.80 -1.14
CA LEU A 89 -3.64 -6.75 0.13
C LEU A 89 -3.01 -7.67 1.20
N PRO A 90 -2.71 -8.96 0.93
CA PRO A 90 -2.06 -9.81 1.92
C PRO A 90 -0.72 -9.28 2.45
N TYR A 91 0.12 -8.69 1.58
CA TYR A 91 1.39 -8.09 2.00
C TYR A 91 1.19 -6.78 2.76
N PHE A 92 0.19 -5.99 2.38
CA PHE A 92 -0.17 -4.77 3.11
C PHE A 92 -0.69 -5.08 4.51
N GLU A 93 -1.51 -6.13 4.66
CA GLU A 93 -2.03 -6.59 5.96
C GLU A 93 -0.96 -7.27 6.83
N ALA A 94 0.12 -7.76 6.23
CA ALA A 94 1.25 -8.34 6.96
C ALA A 94 2.15 -7.29 7.62
N VAL A 95 2.04 -6.01 7.22
CA VAL A 95 2.78 -4.86 7.75
C VAL A 95 1.96 -4.15 8.80
#